data_AF-A0A3E1PAD3-F1
#
_entry.id   AF-A0A3E1PAD3-F1
#
_cell.length_a   1.000
_cell.length_b   1.000
_cell.length_c   1.000
_cell.angle_alpha   90.00
_cell.angle_beta   90.00
_cell.angle_gamma   90.00
#
_symmetry.space_group_name_H-M   'P 1'
#
loop_
_entity.id
_entity.type
_entity.pdbx_description
1 polymer ?
#
loop_
_entity_poly.entity_id
_entity_poly.type
_entity_poly.pdbx_seq_one_letter_code
_entity_poly.pdbx_strand_id
1 'polypeptide(L)'
;MRILIAILLCTTTVLAQDKVHYSGSTLVNVDYHHGQLQAATGVHNIQVMRANRSNGGWTYNHAPMLAYWNKQFYLEYLSDSIGESVPPGRTLLLTSRDGETWSEPLVIFPPYKIPDGTSKEGHPRVARNLYAVMHQRMGFYISKSNHLLVLGYYGICLDAKDDPNDGKGIGRVVREILPDGKYGPIYFLHYNKAWNAGNTSYPFYTGSKDKAFIAACDELMATPLMMMQWNEEADRDDPLIPLQKNYKAFCYYHLPDHDVVGLWKNALSAISKDEGKTWSAVARAPGFVNSNAKIWGQRTSDGRYVTVYNPSEYRWPLAVSVSDDGLDYRNLLLVNGEVAPMRYGGNYKSYGPQYVRGIEEGNGTPADGKVWVTYSMNKEDIWVASIPVPVTTDASDEWNTYSPLWAPVTIKGDQLTLADKDPFDYAKAEKVITPASQLEVSFTVTPKQHNHGQLQFELVDKKGIPGIRLIFDADSTLKAKAGARYKNFMKYAADSVYHIRLTVNTSNRFYTVNVNGKDVLTSLSFAPIDAVARIVFRTGEPRHFPDADTPADVDTDLPDGNRVAPETAIYQIQSLKTKVL
;
A
#
# COMPACT_ATOMS: atom_id res chain seq x y z
N MET A 1 -60.71 6.19 -41.40
CA MET A 1 -59.45 5.78 -42.05
C MET A 1 -58.32 6.07 -41.07
N ARG A 2 -57.66 5.01 -40.60
CA ARG A 2 -56.59 5.01 -39.59
C ARG A 2 -55.42 5.88 -40.04
N ILE A 3 -54.73 6.54 -39.11
CA ILE A 3 -53.27 6.44 -38.92
C ILE A 3 -52.96 6.93 -37.50
N LEU A 4 -52.46 6.00 -36.68
CA LEU A 4 -51.84 6.23 -35.38
C LEU A 4 -50.52 6.99 -35.59
N ILE A 5 -50.28 8.04 -34.80
CA ILE A 5 -48.92 8.54 -34.56
C ILE A 5 -48.49 7.94 -33.21
N ALA A 6 -47.76 6.83 -33.28
CA ALA A 6 -46.96 6.34 -32.17
C ALA A 6 -45.57 7.00 -32.28
N ILE A 7 -45.32 8.03 -31.48
CA ILE A 7 -43.97 8.54 -31.28
C ILE A 7 -43.24 7.52 -30.42
N LEU A 8 -42.32 6.82 -31.08
CA LEU A 8 -41.38 5.88 -30.51
C LEU A 8 -40.48 6.64 -29.52
N LEU A 9 -40.76 6.55 -28.22
CA LEU A 9 -39.73 6.72 -27.20
C LEU A 9 -38.79 5.52 -27.34
N CYS A 10 -37.81 5.63 -28.24
CA CYS A 10 -36.61 4.81 -28.14
C CYS A 10 -35.83 5.30 -26.93
N THR A 11 -36.12 4.70 -25.77
CA THR A 11 -35.21 4.66 -24.63
C THR A 11 -33.89 4.05 -25.10
N THR A 12 -32.89 4.89 -25.35
CA THR A 12 -31.49 4.46 -25.42
C THR A 12 -31.04 4.14 -24.00
N THR A 13 -31.48 3.00 -23.48
CA THR A 13 -31.06 2.46 -22.18
C THR A 13 -30.42 1.10 -22.36
N VAL A 14 -29.43 0.97 -23.26
CA VAL A 14 -28.50 -0.18 -23.30
C VAL A 14 -27.23 0.28 -24.02
N LEU A 15 -26.25 0.86 -23.30
CA LEU A 15 -24.83 0.91 -23.71
C LEU A 15 -23.87 1.28 -22.53
N ALA A 16 -24.36 1.25 -21.28
CA ALA A 16 -23.55 1.60 -20.10
C ALA A 16 -23.01 0.38 -19.31
N GLN A 17 -23.23 -0.84 -19.80
CA GLN A 17 -22.98 -2.07 -19.03
C GLN A 17 -21.60 -2.72 -19.25
N ASP A 18 -20.77 -2.22 -20.17
CA ASP A 18 -19.53 -2.92 -20.57
C ASP A 18 -18.23 -2.20 -20.13
N LYS A 19 -18.26 -1.41 -19.05
CA LYS A 19 -17.05 -0.67 -18.60
C LYS A 19 -16.91 -0.69 -17.09
N VAL A 20 -15.66 -0.73 -16.65
CA VAL A 20 -15.32 -0.51 -15.24
C VAL A 20 -15.81 0.87 -14.81
N HIS A 21 -16.56 0.91 -13.71
CA HIS A 21 -17.07 2.13 -13.11
C HIS A 21 -17.31 1.94 -11.62
N TYR A 22 -17.36 3.06 -10.91
CA TYR A 22 -17.75 3.10 -9.51
C TYR A 22 -19.15 3.73 -9.42
N SER A 23 -20.15 2.95 -9.02
CA SER A 23 -21.53 3.41 -8.83
C SER A 23 -21.85 3.76 -7.37
N GLY A 24 -20.90 3.54 -6.45
CA GLY A 24 -21.07 3.90 -5.04
C GLY A 24 -21.13 5.42 -4.83
N SER A 25 -21.64 5.84 -3.68
CA SER A 25 -21.77 7.27 -3.32
C SER A 25 -20.78 7.73 -2.25
N THR A 26 -19.94 6.83 -1.73
CA THR A 26 -18.93 7.17 -0.72
C THR A 26 -17.79 7.95 -1.37
N LEU A 27 -17.42 9.07 -0.76
CA LEU A 27 -16.31 9.94 -1.16
C LEU A 27 -15.40 10.17 0.05
N VAL A 28 -14.12 10.39 -0.21
CA VAL A 28 -13.18 10.77 0.85
C VAL A 28 -13.27 12.24 1.19
N ASN A 29 -12.99 12.55 2.45
CA ASN A 29 -12.66 13.88 2.90
C ASN A 29 -11.12 14.03 2.99
N VAL A 30 -10.55 14.91 2.17
CA VAL A 30 -9.09 15.07 2.02
C VAL A 30 -8.40 15.62 3.27
N ASP A 31 -9.15 16.30 4.15
CA ASP A 31 -8.64 16.87 5.41
C ASP A 31 -8.32 15.79 6.47
N TYR A 32 -8.67 14.54 6.19
CA TYR A 32 -8.40 13.39 7.06
C TYR A 32 -7.55 12.38 6.30
N HIS A 33 -6.43 11.95 6.89
CA HIS A 33 -5.57 10.91 6.29
C HIS A 33 -6.34 9.61 5.98
N HIS A 34 -7.30 9.25 6.82
CA HIS A 34 -8.17 8.09 6.62
C HIS A 34 -9.40 8.37 5.73
N GLY A 35 -9.51 9.56 5.15
CA GLY A 35 -10.57 9.95 4.20
C GLY A 35 -11.99 9.95 4.78
N GLN A 36 -12.15 9.83 6.10
CA GLN A 36 -13.41 9.49 6.75
C GLN A 36 -14.10 8.21 6.24
N LEU A 37 -13.31 7.28 5.70
CA LEU A 37 -13.79 5.98 5.24
C LEU A 37 -14.02 5.02 6.41
N GLN A 38 -15.01 4.14 6.24
CA GLN A 38 -15.21 3.00 7.14
C GLN A 38 -14.11 1.96 6.88
N ALA A 39 -13.54 1.40 7.95
CA ALA A 39 -12.49 0.38 7.84
C ALA A 39 -13.03 -0.95 7.32
N ALA A 40 -12.31 -1.56 6.37
CA ALA A 40 -12.50 -2.98 6.07
C ALA A 40 -12.00 -3.81 7.26
N THR A 41 -12.77 -4.80 7.69
CA THR A 41 -12.47 -5.58 8.90
C THR A 41 -11.27 -6.51 8.71
N GLY A 42 -10.39 -6.58 9.71
CA GLY A 42 -9.27 -7.52 9.77
C GLY A 42 -8.08 -7.18 8.88
N VAL A 43 -7.94 -5.93 8.44
CA VAL A 43 -6.81 -5.49 7.63
C VAL A 43 -5.55 -5.33 8.48
N HIS A 44 -4.45 -5.97 8.07
CA HIS A 44 -3.15 -5.80 8.69
C HIS A 44 -2.22 -5.02 7.77
N ASN A 45 -1.74 -3.85 8.22
CA ASN A 45 -0.73 -3.06 7.53
C ASN A 45 0.63 -3.28 8.21
N ILE A 46 1.60 -3.79 7.46
CA ILE A 46 2.87 -4.28 7.98
C ILE A 46 4.00 -3.56 7.25
N GLN A 47 4.85 -2.85 8.00
CA GLN A 47 6.06 -2.26 7.43
C GLN A 47 7.09 -3.36 7.25
N VAL A 48 7.62 -3.51 6.04
CA VAL A 48 8.61 -4.56 5.72
C VAL A 48 10.00 -4.00 5.51
N MET A 49 10.10 -2.70 5.24
CA MET A 49 11.38 -1.98 5.22
C MET A 49 11.17 -0.55 5.71
N ARG A 50 11.98 -0.14 6.68
CA ARG A 50 12.03 1.21 7.23
C ARG A 50 13.35 1.88 6.82
N ALA A 51 13.29 2.97 6.07
CA ALA A 51 14.48 3.69 5.65
C ALA A 51 15.23 4.29 6.84
N ASN A 52 16.56 4.18 6.82
CA ASN A 52 17.46 4.76 7.81
C ASN A 52 18.84 5.04 7.19
N ARG A 53 19.34 6.29 7.28
CA ARG A 53 20.65 6.67 6.73
C ARG A 53 21.83 6.31 7.65
N SER A 54 21.60 6.04 8.93
CA SER A 54 22.70 5.83 9.91
C SER A 54 23.66 4.71 9.53
N ASN A 55 23.17 3.71 8.78
CA ASN A 55 23.95 2.55 8.35
C ASN A 55 24.26 2.58 6.84
N GLY A 56 24.27 3.77 6.22
CA GLY A 56 24.47 3.93 4.77
C GLY A 56 23.26 3.51 3.92
N GLY A 57 22.07 3.44 4.54
CA GLY A 57 20.83 3.04 3.88
C GLY A 57 20.31 4.09 2.89
N TRP A 58 19.63 3.62 1.85
CA TRP A 58 19.02 4.46 0.82
C TRP A 58 17.61 4.87 1.24
N THR A 59 17.20 6.08 0.86
CA THR A 59 16.00 6.74 1.43
C THR A 59 14.93 7.13 0.42
N TYR A 60 15.17 6.86 -0.85
CA TYR A 60 14.12 6.74 -1.84
C TYR A 60 13.90 5.26 -2.12
N ASN A 61 12.72 4.77 -1.78
CA ASN A 61 12.35 3.36 -1.92
C ASN A 61 10.91 3.29 -2.41
N HIS A 62 10.69 2.75 -3.60
CA HIS A 62 9.41 2.91 -4.28
C HIS A 62 9.09 1.77 -5.26
N ALA A 63 7.92 1.91 -5.92
CA ALA A 63 7.39 1.01 -6.93
C ALA A 63 7.52 -0.48 -6.59
N PRO A 64 6.98 -0.92 -5.44
CA PRO A 64 7.08 -2.32 -5.07
C PRO A 64 6.21 -3.23 -5.96
N MET A 65 6.63 -4.49 -6.08
CA MET A 65 5.98 -5.58 -6.82
C MET A 65 5.87 -6.80 -5.92
N LEU A 66 4.86 -7.65 -6.12
CA LEU A 66 4.60 -8.81 -5.28
C LEU A 66 4.31 -10.07 -6.12
N ALA A 67 4.85 -11.21 -5.69
CA ALA A 67 4.53 -12.53 -6.22
C ALA A 67 4.45 -13.56 -5.08
N TYR A 68 3.81 -14.70 -5.34
CA TYR A 68 3.77 -15.82 -4.42
C TYR A 68 4.18 -17.10 -5.13
N TRP A 69 5.32 -17.66 -4.78
CA TRP A 69 5.85 -18.85 -5.44
C TRP A 69 6.43 -19.81 -4.41
N ASN A 70 6.22 -21.11 -4.64
CA ASN A 70 6.71 -22.16 -3.75
C ASN A 70 6.42 -21.92 -2.25
N LYS A 71 5.18 -21.49 -1.94
CA LYS A 71 4.70 -21.16 -0.59
C LYS A 71 5.41 -19.99 0.09
N GLN A 72 5.93 -19.05 -0.69
CA GLN A 72 6.69 -17.91 -0.21
C GLN A 72 6.31 -16.65 -1.00
N PHE A 73 6.10 -15.55 -0.28
CA PHE A 73 6.00 -14.22 -0.85
C PHE A 73 7.36 -13.73 -1.28
N TYR A 74 7.40 -13.07 -2.44
CA TYR A 74 8.53 -12.35 -2.98
C TYR A 74 8.10 -10.91 -3.22
N LEU A 75 8.80 -9.97 -2.58
CA LEU A 75 8.54 -8.54 -2.71
C LEU A 75 9.78 -7.87 -3.30
N GLU A 76 9.63 -7.30 -4.48
CA GLU A 76 10.66 -6.48 -5.12
C GLU A 76 10.34 -4.99 -4.90
N TYR A 77 11.34 -4.15 -4.72
CA TYR A 77 11.19 -2.69 -4.83
C TYR A 77 12.46 -2.05 -5.39
N LEU A 78 12.31 -0.91 -6.05
CA LEU A 78 13.45 -0.11 -6.51
C LEU A 78 13.85 0.94 -5.49
N SER A 79 15.11 1.30 -5.51
CA SER A 79 15.69 2.24 -4.57
C SER A 79 16.72 3.11 -5.29
N ASP A 80 16.76 4.37 -4.92
CA ASP A 80 17.78 5.35 -5.28
C ASP A 80 18.33 5.93 -3.97
N SER A 81 19.55 6.47 -4.01
CA SER A 81 20.25 6.91 -2.79
C SER A 81 19.43 7.87 -1.92
N ILE A 82 18.85 8.91 -2.53
CA ILE A 82 18.17 10.01 -1.81
C ILE A 82 16.78 10.35 -2.33
N GLY A 83 16.56 10.37 -3.64
CA GLY A 83 15.34 10.87 -4.29
C GLY A 83 15.14 10.22 -5.64
N GLU A 84 13.95 10.39 -6.21
CA GLU A 84 13.57 9.81 -7.49
C GLU A 84 14.48 10.30 -8.61
N SER A 85 14.93 9.38 -9.47
CA SER A 85 15.77 9.70 -10.63
C SER A 85 17.13 10.28 -10.25
N VAL A 86 17.58 10.07 -9.00
CA VAL A 86 18.90 10.50 -8.52
C VAL A 86 19.82 9.29 -8.38
N PRO A 87 20.71 9.03 -9.35
CA PRO A 87 21.56 7.84 -9.32
C PRO A 87 22.53 7.85 -8.12
N PRO A 88 23.04 6.67 -7.71
CA PRO A 88 22.80 5.36 -8.31
C PRO A 88 21.43 4.77 -7.93
N GLY A 89 20.85 3.98 -8.84
CA GLY A 89 19.66 3.17 -8.60
C GLY A 89 19.96 1.67 -8.52
N ARG A 90 19.12 0.93 -7.79
CA ARG A 90 19.19 -0.53 -7.63
C ARG A 90 17.80 -1.10 -7.36
N THR A 91 17.67 -2.42 -7.44
CA THR A 91 16.46 -3.14 -7.07
C THR A 91 16.76 -4.13 -5.97
N LEU A 92 15.87 -4.21 -4.99
CA LEU A 92 15.98 -5.08 -3.82
C LEU A 92 14.81 -6.08 -3.76
N LEU A 93 15.06 -7.20 -3.09
CA LEU A 93 14.11 -8.29 -2.89
C LEU A 93 14.03 -8.63 -1.40
N LEU A 94 12.81 -8.81 -0.90
CA LEU A 94 12.51 -9.43 0.39
C LEU A 94 11.66 -10.67 0.15
N THR A 95 11.68 -11.58 1.11
CA THR A 95 10.82 -12.76 1.08
C THR A 95 10.17 -13.01 2.43
N SER A 96 9.01 -13.66 2.42
CA SER A 96 8.29 -14.06 3.63
C SER A 96 7.47 -15.32 3.40
N ARG A 97 7.40 -16.22 4.39
CA ARG A 97 6.55 -17.42 4.31
C ARG A 97 5.12 -17.18 4.78
N ASP A 98 4.94 -16.20 5.67
CA ASP A 98 3.68 -15.93 6.37
C ASP A 98 3.10 -14.55 6.01
N GLY A 99 3.85 -13.71 5.30
CA GLY A 99 3.46 -12.33 4.98
C GLY A 99 3.65 -11.35 6.14
N GLU A 100 4.10 -11.82 7.30
CA GLU A 100 4.26 -11.05 8.54
C GLU A 100 5.74 -10.86 8.89
N THR A 101 6.53 -11.94 8.80
CA THR A 101 7.97 -11.94 9.06
C THR A 101 8.72 -11.91 7.74
N TRP A 102 9.45 -10.84 7.48
CA TRP A 102 10.17 -10.63 6.22
C TRP A 102 11.68 -10.70 6.41
N SER A 103 12.37 -11.21 5.40
CA SER A 103 13.84 -11.17 5.35
C SER A 103 14.35 -9.74 5.20
N GLU A 104 15.60 -9.50 5.60
CA GLU A 104 16.29 -8.25 5.25
C GLU A 104 16.33 -8.04 3.72
N PRO A 105 16.28 -6.80 3.23
CA PRO A 105 16.39 -6.50 1.80
C PRO A 105 17.72 -6.96 1.21
N LEU A 106 17.65 -7.74 0.13
CA LEU A 106 18.80 -8.19 -0.65
C LEU A 106 18.83 -7.49 -2.01
N VAL A 107 19.99 -7.01 -2.47
CA VAL A 107 20.13 -6.40 -3.80
C VAL A 107 20.00 -7.48 -4.88
N ILE A 108 18.89 -7.49 -5.61
CA ILE A 108 18.62 -8.47 -6.67
C ILE A 108 19.16 -8.00 -8.03
N PHE A 109 19.13 -6.69 -8.28
CA PHE A 109 19.80 -6.02 -9.38
C PHE A 109 20.65 -4.84 -8.85
N PRO A 110 21.98 -4.87 -9.04
CA PRO A 110 22.89 -3.87 -8.48
C PRO A 110 22.93 -2.58 -9.31
N PRO A 111 23.58 -1.51 -8.81
CA PRO A 111 23.87 -0.34 -9.62
C PRO A 111 24.62 -0.68 -10.90
N TYR A 112 24.17 -0.11 -12.03
CA TYR A 112 24.76 -0.35 -13.35
C TYR A 112 25.51 0.89 -13.83
N LYS A 113 26.78 0.71 -14.21
CA LYS A 113 27.62 1.82 -14.69
C LYS A 113 27.30 2.16 -16.14
N ILE A 114 26.99 3.42 -16.40
CA ILE A 114 26.80 3.91 -17.78
C ILE A 114 28.17 4.21 -18.39
N PRO A 115 28.49 3.74 -19.61
CA PRO A 115 29.71 4.12 -20.32
C PRO A 115 29.81 5.63 -20.50
N ASP A 116 30.98 6.19 -20.20
CA ASP A 116 31.24 7.61 -20.39
C ASP A 116 31.07 8.00 -21.87
N GLY A 117 30.47 9.17 -22.11
CA GLY A 117 30.12 9.65 -23.44
C GLY A 117 28.73 9.22 -23.93
N THR A 118 28.02 8.36 -23.20
CA THR A 118 26.61 8.04 -23.49
C THR A 118 25.78 9.32 -23.49
N SER A 119 24.95 9.52 -24.53
CA SER A 119 24.09 10.69 -24.68
C SER A 119 22.66 10.25 -24.99
N LYS A 120 21.68 11.12 -24.71
CA LYS A 120 20.31 10.95 -25.15
C LYS A 120 20.01 11.97 -26.25
N GLU A 121 19.36 11.53 -27.32
CA GLU A 121 18.87 12.43 -28.36
C GLU A 121 17.97 13.52 -27.75
N GLY A 122 18.29 14.79 -28.02
CA GLY A 122 17.55 15.94 -27.50
C GLY A 122 17.96 16.38 -26.09
N HIS A 123 18.95 15.73 -25.46
CA HIS A 123 19.46 16.13 -24.15
C HIS A 123 20.89 16.70 -24.26
N PRO A 124 21.19 17.89 -23.69
CA PRO A 124 22.47 18.58 -23.91
C PRO A 124 23.65 17.97 -23.13
N ARG A 125 23.38 17.18 -22.10
CA ARG A 125 24.43 16.55 -21.27
C ARG A 125 24.84 15.19 -21.83
N VAL A 126 26.04 14.76 -21.44
CA VAL A 126 26.57 13.42 -21.71
C VAL A 126 26.97 12.77 -20.39
N ALA A 127 26.84 11.45 -20.31
CA ALA A 127 27.21 10.68 -19.13
C ALA A 127 28.71 10.81 -18.87
N ARG A 128 29.06 11.14 -17.62
CA ARG A 128 30.44 11.12 -17.11
C ARG A 128 30.41 10.62 -15.68
N ASN A 129 31.07 9.50 -15.42
CA ASN A 129 31.05 8.81 -14.14
C ASN A 129 29.62 8.57 -13.61
N LEU A 130 28.65 8.31 -14.49
CA LEU A 130 27.23 8.17 -14.15
C LEU A 130 26.84 6.71 -13.90
N TYR A 131 25.86 6.50 -13.03
CA TYR A 131 25.18 5.21 -12.85
C TYR A 131 23.74 5.32 -13.35
N ALA A 132 23.18 4.20 -13.80
CA ALA A 132 21.78 4.10 -14.14
C ALA A 132 20.90 4.28 -12.89
N VAL A 133 19.64 4.65 -13.14
CA VAL A 133 18.54 4.53 -12.19
C VAL A 133 17.66 3.36 -12.61
N MET A 134 16.95 2.73 -11.69
CA MET A 134 16.06 1.63 -12.02
C MET A 134 14.60 2.10 -12.02
N HIS A 135 13.80 1.61 -12.96
CA HIS A 135 12.36 1.88 -13.03
C HIS A 135 11.61 0.66 -13.55
N GLN A 136 10.63 0.15 -12.80
CA GLN A 136 9.83 -1.00 -13.23
C GLN A 136 8.32 -0.80 -12.98
N ARG A 137 7.52 -1.35 -13.88
CA ARG A 137 6.08 -1.60 -13.68
C ARG A 137 5.72 -3.08 -13.55
N MET A 138 6.69 -3.96 -13.78
CA MET A 138 6.60 -5.41 -13.66
C MET A 138 7.90 -5.93 -13.06
N GLY A 139 7.80 -6.68 -11.96
CA GLY A 139 8.96 -7.27 -11.28
C GLY A 139 9.05 -8.79 -11.39
N PHE A 140 7.94 -9.49 -11.62
CA PHE A 140 7.90 -10.96 -11.58
C PHE A 140 7.14 -11.58 -12.75
N TYR A 141 7.58 -12.77 -13.14
CA TYR A 141 6.85 -13.67 -14.03
C TYR A 141 7.08 -15.12 -13.60
N ILE A 142 6.02 -15.89 -13.42
CA ILE A 142 6.09 -17.35 -13.23
C ILE A 142 5.71 -18.01 -14.54
N SER A 143 6.66 -18.75 -15.15
CA SER A 143 6.40 -19.46 -16.41
C SER A 143 5.43 -20.63 -16.22
N LYS A 144 4.86 -21.13 -17.32
CA LYS A 144 4.06 -22.37 -17.32
C LYS A 144 4.87 -23.59 -16.85
N SER A 145 6.18 -23.58 -17.07
CA SER A 145 7.12 -24.57 -16.54
C SER A 145 7.53 -24.32 -15.08
N ASN A 146 6.88 -23.38 -14.39
CA ASN A 146 7.06 -23.04 -12.98
C ASN A 146 8.45 -22.49 -12.62
N HIS A 147 9.05 -21.71 -13.52
CA HIS A 147 10.26 -20.94 -13.25
C HIS A 147 9.88 -19.52 -12.81
N LEU A 148 10.44 -19.05 -11.69
CA LEU A 148 10.23 -17.68 -11.22
C LEU A 148 11.31 -16.76 -11.80
N LEU A 149 10.91 -15.89 -12.71
CA LEU A 149 11.73 -14.79 -13.22
C LEU A 149 11.51 -13.54 -12.38
N VAL A 150 12.60 -12.88 -12.01
CA VAL A 150 12.60 -11.52 -11.46
C VAL A 150 13.20 -10.57 -12.49
N LEU A 151 12.63 -9.36 -12.61
CA LEU A 151 12.90 -8.43 -13.70
C LEU A 151 13.28 -7.04 -13.19
N GLY A 152 14.16 -6.37 -13.91
CA GLY A 152 14.56 -4.99 -13.64
C GLY A 152 14.68 -4.21 -14.93
N TYR A 153 14.75 -2.88 -14.87
CA TYR A 153 15.07 -2.07 -16.03
C TYR A 153 16.00 -0.94 -15.64
N TYR A 154 17.05 -0.74 -16.44
CA TYR A 154 18.01 0.33 -16.25
C TYR A 154 17.68 1.50 -17.17
N GLY A 155 17.20 2.58 -16.57
CA GLY A 155 17.01 3.87 -17.21
C GLY A 155 18.25 4.77 -17.11
N ILE A 156 18.23 5.88 -17.83
CA ILE A 156 19.30 6.88 -17.81
C ILE A 156 18.68 8.20 -17.36
N CYS A 157 19.28 8.85 -16.37
CA CYS A 157 18.97 10.22 -16.01
C CYS A 157 20.27 11.03 -16.04
N LEU A 158 20.42 11.87 -17.06
CA LEU A 158 21.60 12.72 -17.25
C LEU A 158 21.62 13.93 -16.29
N ASP A 159 20.45 14.27 -15.73
CA ASP A 159 20.29 15.15 -14.56
C ASP A 159 18.98 14.86 -13.82
N ALA A 160 18.73 15.59 -12.73
CA ALA A 160 17.58 15.34 -11.83
C ALA A 160 16.20 15.58 -12.47
N LYS A 161 16.12 16.20 -13.65
CA LYS A 161 14.86 16.43 -14.39
C LYS A 161 14.71 15.51 -15.59
N ASP A 162 15.72 14.68 -15.88
CA ASP A 162 15.66 13.68 -16.94
C ASP A 162 14.83 12.47 -16.50
N ASP A 163 14.16 11.83 -17.46
CA ASP A 163 13.16 10.80 -17.22
C ASP A 163 13.74 9.41 -17.55
N PRO A 164 13.76 8.45 -16.60
CA PRO A 164 14.35 7.15 -16.85
C PRO A 164 13.52 6.24 -17.77
N ASN A 165 12.26 6.57 -17.98
CA ASN A 165 11.29 5.84 -18.79
C ASN A 165 10.80 6.69 -19.99
N ASP A 166 11.72 7.43 -20.60
CA ASP A 166 11.51 8.18 -21.84
C ASP A 166 11.61 7.31 -23.12
N GLY A 167 11.87 6.01 -22.96
CA GLY A 167 12.11 5.07 -24.06
C GLY A 167 13.53 5.16 -24.63
N LYS A 168 14.46 5.81 -23.92
CA LYS A 168 15.86 6.00 -24.31
C LYS A 168 16.83 5.51 -23.22
N GLY A 169 16.40 4.59 -22.36
CA GLY A 169 17.25 3.95 -21.37
C GLY A 169 18.14 2.85 -21.97
N ILE A 170 18.58 1.91 -21.13
CA ILE A 170 19.53 0.85 -21.49
C ILE A 170 18.80 -0.41 -21.95
N GLY A 171 17.94 -0.94 -21.09
CA GLY A 171 17.25 -2.19 -21.35
C GLY A 171 16.75 -2.87 -20.09
N ARG A 172 15.91 -3.88 -20.32
CA ARG A 172 15.32 -4.73 -19.30
C ARG A 172 16.26 -5.90 -19.00
N VAL A 173 16.45 -6.18 -17.72
CA VAL A 173 17.24 -7.29 -17.22
C VAL A 173 16.34 -8.31 -16.53
N VAL A 174 16.82 -9.55 -16.48
CA VAL A 174 16.14 -10.68 -15.89
C VAL A 174 17.16 -11.59 -15.21
N ARG A 175 16.72 -12.28 -14.17
CA ARG A 175 17.38 -13.46 -13.63
C ARG A 175 16.34 -14.41 -13.04
N GLU A 176 16.72 -15.66 -12.86
CA GLU A 176 15.84 -16.65 -12.24
C GLU A 176 16.05 -16.71 -10.72
N ILE A 177 14.95 -16.84 -9.98
CA ILE A 177 14.96 -17.28 -8.58
C ILE A 177 14.74 -18.79 -8.58
N LEU A 178 15.73 -19.53 -8.09
CA LEU A 178 15.74 -20.99 -8.10
C LEU A 178 14.98 -21.56 -6.88
N PRO A 179 14.50 -22.82 -6.94
CA PRO A 179 13.75 -23.44 -5.84
C PRO A 179 14.51 -23.53 -4.51
N ASP A 180 15.84 -23.52 -4.54
CA ASP A 180 16.70 -23.52 -3.36
C ASP A 180 16.97 -22.12 -2.78
N GLY A 181 16.34 -21.08 -3.35
CA GLY A 181 16.49 -19.68 -2.96
C GLY A 181 17.73 -19.00 -3.54
N LYS A 182 18.54 -19.68 -4.35
CA LYS A 182 19.64 -19.04 -5.07
C LYS A 182 19.13 -18.28 -6.29
N TYR A 183 19.98 -17.41 -6.82
CA TYR A 183 19.66 -16.58 -7.98
C TYR A 183 20.58 -16.92 -9.15
N GLY A 184 19.99 -17.20 -10.32
CA GLY A 184 20.73 -17.35 -11.57
C GLY A 184 21.47 -16.06 -11.97
N PRO A 185 22.40 -16.08 -12.93
CA PRO A 185 23.09 -14.87 -13.38
C PRO A 185 22.12 -13.83 -13.96
N ILE A 186 22.55 -12.56 -13.96
CA ILE A 186 21.80 -11.46 -14.56
C ILE A 186 22.04 -11.46 -16.07
N TYR A 187 20.95 -11.34 -16.84
CA TYR A 187 20.97 -11.19 -18.29
C TYR A 187 20.17 -9.96 -18.71
N PHE A 188 20.54 -9.33 -19.82
CA PHE A 188 19.60 -8.49 -20.55
C PHE A 188 18.55 -9.36 -21.25
N LEU A 189 17.28 -9.04 -21.04
CA LEU A 189 16.13 -9.65 -21.69
C LEU A 189 15.79 -8.91 -22.98
N HIS A 190 15.83 -7.58 -22.94
CA HIS A 190 15.45 -6.71 -24.04
C HIS A 190 16.24 -5.40 -23.98
N TYR A 191 16.73 -4.91 -25.12
CA TYR A 191 17.50 -3.67 -25.20
C TYR A 191 16.64 -2.54 -25.76
N ASN A 192 16.87 -1.31 -25.30
CA ASN A 192 16.46 -0.12 -26.06
C ASN A 192 17.39 0.05 -27.27
N LYS A 193 16.90 0.66 -28.36
CA LYS A 193 17.58 0.78 -29.67
C LYS A 193 19.06 1.16 -29.67
N ALA A 194 19.53 1.97 -28.72
CA ALA A 194 20.93 2.40 -28.66
C ALA A 194 21.88 1.34 -28.06
N TRP A 195 21.36 0.23 -27.57
CA TRP A 195 22.08 -0.76 -26.77
C TRP A 195 22.04 -2.15 -27.39
N ASN A 196 23.09 -2.92 -27.13
CA ASN A 196 23.25 -4.29 -27.58
C ASN A 196 24.36 -5.00 -26.77
N ALA A 197 24.58 -6.28 -27.05
CA ALA A 197 25.59 -7.07 -26.36
C ALA A 197 27.03 -6.51 -26.44
N GLY A 198 27.35 -5.69 -27.43
CA GLY A 198 28.68 -5.08 -27.60
C GLY A 198 28.92 -3.83 -26.74
N ASN A 199 27.88 -3.23 -26.16
CA ASN A 199 28.01 -2.03 -25.32
C ASN A 199 27.33 -2.17 -23.94
N THR A 200 27.02 -3.39 -23.51
CA THR A 200 26.46 -3.68 -22.18
C THR A 200 27.29 -4.66 -21.37
N SER A 201 27.18 -4.59 -20.04
CA SER A 201 28.01 -5.34 -19.08
C SER A 201 27.45 -6.70 -18.67
N TYR A 202 26.20 -7.00 -19.02
CA TYR A 202 25.61 -8.32 -18.81
C TYR A 202 25.36 -9.01 -20.16
N PRO A 203 25.46 -10.35 -20.21
CA PRO A 203 25.12 -11.10 -21.43
C PRO A 203 23.63 -10.97 -21.76
N PHE A 204 23.29 -11.19 -23.03
CA PHE A 204 21.90 -11.33 -23.45
C PHE A 204 21.34 -12.72 -23.05
N TYR A 205 20.05 -12.83 -22.73
CA TYR A 205 19.46 -14.02 -22.10
C TYR A 205 19.63 -15.31 -22.93
N THR A 206 19.64 -15.22 -24.26
CA THR A 206 19.89 -16.36 -25.16
C THR A 206 21.31 -16.92 -25.07
N GLY A 207 22.23 -16.20 -24.42
CA GLY A 207 23.57 -16.69 -24.07
C GLY A 207 23.61 -17.59 -22.84
N SER A 208 22.48 -17.79 -22.14
CA SER A 208 22.39 -18.76 -21.04
C SER A 208 22.59 -20.19 -21.53
N LYS A 209 23.17 -21.05 -20.68
CA LYS A 209 23.24 -22.50 -20.94
C LYS A 209 21.98 -23.23 -20.48
N ASP A 210 21.14 -22.56 -19.69
CA ASP A 210 19.89 -23.11 -19.21
C ASP A 210 18.79 -22.87 -20.25
N LYS A 211 18.39 -23.94 -20.93
CA LYS A 211 17.35 -23.90 -21.96
C LYS A 211 15.96 -23.65 -21.39
N ALA A 212 15.71 -24.05 -20.14
CA ALA A 212 14.42 -23.83 -19.50
C ALA A 212 14.25 -22.36 -19.11
N PHE A 213 15.32 -21.72 -18.64
CA PHE A 213 15.36 -20.27 -18.42
C PHE A 213 15.12 -19.48 -19.71
N ILE A 214 15.78 -19.86 -20.82
CA ILE A 214 15.57 -19.21 -22.13
C ILE A 214 14.11 -19.35 -22.56
N ALA A 215 13.54 -20.54 -22.48
CA ALA A 215 12.15 -20.79 -22.83
C ALA A 215 11.17 -19.98 -21.95
N ALA A 216 11.45 -19.82 -20.65
CA ALA A 216 10.65 -18.97 -19.77
C ALA A 216 10.71 -17.48 -20.17
N CYS A 217 11.88 -16.99 -20.58
CA CYS A 217 12.06 -15.63 -21.09
C CYS A 217 11.31 -15.41 -22.42
N ASP A 218 11.39 -16.37 -23.34
CA ASP A 218 10.66 -16.34 -24.62
C ASP A 218 9.14 -16.35 -24.38
N GLU A 219 8.66 -17.18 -23.46
CA GLU A 219 7.25 -17.25 -23.07
C GLU A 219 6.75 -15.91 -22.52
N LEU A 220 7.51 -15.28 -21.63
CA LEU A 220 7.20 -13.94 -21.10
C LEU A 220 7.05 -12.92 -22.25
N MET A 221 8.03 -12.83 -23.14
CA MET A 221 8.00 -11.86 -24.25
C MET A 221 6.92 -12.16 -25.30
N ALA A 222 6.46 -13.41 -25.38
CA ALA A 222 5.34 -13.80 -26.22
C ALA A 222 3.96 -13.51 -25.59
N THR A 223 3.90 -13.04 -24.34
CA THR A 223 2.64 -12.82 -23.60
C THR A 223 2.22 -11.35 -23.64
N PRO A 224 1.18 -10.98 -24.44
CA PRO A 224 0.83 -9.57 -24.69
C PRO A 224 0.49 -8.77 -23.42
N LEU A 225 -0.23 -9.38 -22.48
CA LEU A 225 -0.58 -8.77 -21.20
C LEU A 225 0.66 -8.42 -20.35
N MET A 226 1.73 -9.20 -20.46
CA MET A 226 2.99 -8.88 -19.80
C MET A 226 3.72 -7.75 -20.51
N MET A 227 3.73 -7.76 -21.85
CA MET A 227 4.35 -6.70 -22.64
C MET A 227 3.67 -5.34 -22.43
N MET A 228 2.36 -5.31 -22.19
CA MET A 228 1.65 -4.08 -21.82
C MET A 228 2.22 -3.39 -20.57
N GLN A 229 2.83 -4.15 -19.65
CA GLN A 229 3.48 -3.59 -18.46
C GLN A 229 4.83 -2.94 -18.77
N TRP A 230 5.41 -3.16 -19.95
CA TRP A 230 6.74 -2.65 -20.33
C TRP A 230 6.70 -1.33 -21.11
N ASN A 231 5.50 -0.89 -21.50
CA ASN A 231 5.24 0.23 -22.40
C ASN A 231 5.97 1.53 -22.00
N GLU A 232 6.08 1.82 -20.70
CA GLU A 232 6.71 3.05 -20.25
C GLU A 232 8.20 3.11 -20.60
N GLU A 233 8.91 2.00 -20.38
CA GLU A 233 10.36 1.92 -20.50
C GLU A 233 10.83 1.49 -21.90
N ALA A 234 9.99 0.76 -22.62
CA ALA A 234 10.27 0.31 -23.98
C ALA A 234 10.43 1.47 -24.97
N ASP A 235 11.05 1.16 -26.11
CA ASP A 235 11.09 2.10 -27.23
C ASP A 235 9.64 2.45 -27.65
N ARG A 236 9.43 3.69 -28.12
CA ARG A 236 8.07 4.23 -28.37
C ARG A 236 7.31 3.53 -29.51
N ASP A 237 8.01 2.75 -30.30
CA ASP A 237 7.53 1.97 -31.43
C ASP A 237 7.93 0.48 -31.29
N ASP A 238 8.18 0.03 -30.06
CA ASP A 238 8.55 -1.35 -29.79
C ASP A 238 7.42 -2.31 -30.20
N PRO A 239 7.64 -3.22 -31.16
CA PRO A 239 6.58 -4.08 -31.70
C PRO A 239 6.05 -5.09 -30.69
N LEU A 240 6.74 -5.32 -29.56
CA LEU A 240 6.25 -6.18 -28.49
C LEU A 240 5.07 -5.56 -27.75
N ILE A 241 4.93 -4.22 -27.76
CA ILE A 241 3.90 -3.49 -26.99
C ILE A 241 2.58 -3.45 -27.79
N PRO A 242 1.51 -4.11 -27.33
CA PRO A 242 0.24 -4.17 -28.09
C PRO A 242 -0.43 -2.80 -28.29
N LEU A 243 -0.38 -1.94 -27.27
CA LEU A 243 -0.95 -0.60 -27.30
C LEU A 243 0.12 0.47 -27.05
N GLN A 244 0.58 1.08 -28.14
CA GLN A 244 1.73 1.99 -28.19
C GLN A 244 1.53 3.32 -27.44
N LYS A 245 0.28 3.71 -27.16
CA LYS A 245 0.04 4.92 -26.38
C LYS A 245 0.53 4.68 -24.95
N ASN A 246 1.37 5.59 -24.45
CA ASN A 246 2.11 5.44 -23.20
C ASN A 246 1.23 5.65 -21.94
N TYR A 247 0.25 4.78 -21.77
CA TYR A 247 -0.52 4.64 -20.54
C TYR A 247 0.33 3.99 -19.44
N LYS A 248 0.06 4.35 -18.18
CA LYS A 248 1.01 4.16 -17.08
C LYS A 248 0.57 3.09 -16.10
N ALA A 249 1.49 2.22 -15.70
CA ALA A 249 1.34 1.20 -14.66
C ALA A 249 0.17 0.23 -14.89
N PHE A 250 0.17 -0.43 -16.05
CA PHE A 250 -0.83 -1.43 -16.41
C PHE A 250 -0.95 -2.54 -15.34
N CYS A 251 -2.17 -2.91 -14.99
CA CYS A 251 -2.54 -4.18 -14.34
C CYS A 251 -3.84 -4.68 -14.97
N TYR A 252 -4.14 -5.96 -14.79
CA TYR A 252 -5.36 -6.54 -15.35
C TYR A 252 -5.96 -7.65 -14.49
N TYR A 253 -7.18 -8.04 -14.86
CA TYR A 253 -7.80 -9.28 -14.43
C TYR A 253 -8.73 -9.81 -15.53
N HIS A 254 -8.99 -11.11 -15.50
CA HIS A 254 -9.99 -11.72 -16.38
C HIS A 254 -11.38 -11.70 -15.74
N LEU A 255 -12.38 -11.36 -16.55
CA LEU A 255 -13.80 -11.48 -16.24
C LEU A 255 -14.27 -12.94 -16.39
N PRO A 256 -15.48 -13.30 -15.91
CA PRO A 256 -15.99 -14.67 -16.02
C PRO A 256 -16.17 -15.18 -17.45
N ASP A 257 -16.32 -14.27 -18.42
CA ASP A 257 -16.43 -14.55 -19.85
C ASP A 257 -15.07 -14.55 -20.59
N HIS A 258 -13.96 -14.43 -19.84
CA HIS A 258 -12.58 -14.33 -20.32
C HIS A 258 -12.21 -13.02 -21.01
N ASP A 259 -13.10 -12.02 -21.05
CA ASP A 259 -12.69 -10.67 -21.42
C ASP A 259 -11.70 -10.13 -20.37
N VAL A 260 -10.69 -9.38 -20.81
CA VAL A 260 -9.66 -8.83 -19.94
C VAL A 260 -9.95 -7.38 -19.65
N VAL A 261 -10.05 -7.03 -18.37
CA VAL A 261 -10.08 -5.64 -17.92
C VAL A 261 -8.66 -5.15 -17.71
N GLY A 262 -8.28 -4.09 -18.41
CA GLY A 262 -7.04 -3.36 -18.21
C GLY A 262 -7.25 -2.10 -17.39
N LEU A 263 -6.36 -1.84 -16.43
CA LEU A 263 -6.34 -0.64 -15.60
C LEU A 263 -4.97 0.03 -15.62
N TRP A 264 -4.96 1.36 -15.64
CA TRP A 264 -3.77 2.20 -15.58
C TRP A 264 -3.97 3.33 -14.56
N LYS A 265 -2.91 4.10 -14.26
CA LYS A 265 -3.01 5.37 -13.50
C LYS A 265 -4.17 6.23 -14.00
N ASN A 266 -4.69 7.11 -13.12
CA ASN A 266 -5.85 7.96 -13.38
C ASN A 266 -7.17 7.18 -13.53
N ALA A 267 -7.22 5.95 -13.00
CA ALA A 267 -8.27 4.96 -13.25
C ALA A 267 -8.66 4.87 -14.73
N LEU A 268 -7.68 4.97 -15.64
CA LEU A 268 -7.94 4.67 -17.05
C LEU A 268 -8.23 3.18 -17.17
N SER A 269 -9.20 2.83 -18.00
CA SER A 269 -9.63 1.46 -18.20
C SER A 269 -9.97 1.19 -19.67
N ALA A 270 -9.82 -0.08 -20.06
CA ALA A 270 -10.27 -0.63 -21.32
C ALA A 270 -10.50 -2.14 -21.18
N ILE A 271 -11.27 -2.71 -22.09
CA ILE A 271 -11.46 -4.16 -22.23
C ILE A 271 -10.72 -4.66 -23.47
N SER A 272 -10.08 -5.83 -23.35
CA SER A 272 -9.57 -6.65 -24.44
C SER A 272 -10.36 -7.95 -24.54
N LYS A 273 -10.63 -8.40 -25.77
CA LYS A 273 -11.38 -9.65 -26.06
C LYS A 273 -10.48 -10.75 -26.64
N ASP A 274 -9.18 -10.53 -26.64
CA ASP A 274 -8.19 -11.35 -27.34
C ASP A 274 -6.86 -11.44 -26.58
N GLU A 275 -6.96 -11.55 -25.25
CA GLU A 275 -5.81 -11.75 -24.34
C GLU A 275 -4.78 -10.60 -24.44
N GLY A 276 -5.26 -9.36 -24.52
CA GLY A 276 -4.43 -8.15 -24.51
C GLY A 276 -3.78 -7.78 -25.84
N LYS A 277 -4.09 -8.48 -26.93
CA LYS A 277 -3.55 -8.18 -28.27
C LYS A 277 -4.14 -6.89 -28.84
N THR A 278 -5.43 -6.66 -28.64
CA THR A 278 -6.12 -5.44 -29.00
C THR A 278 -6.99 -4.94 -27.85
N TRP A 279 -7.21 -3.63 -27.81
CA TRP A 279 -7.91 -2.96 -26.72
C TRP A 279 -9.00 -2.05 -27.28
N SER A 280 -10.14 -2.02 -26.57
CA SER A 280 -11.14 -0.97 -26.75
C SER A 280 -10.58 0.42 -26.40
N ALA A 281 -11.34 1.48 -26.70
CA ALA A 281 -10.90 2.84 -26.43
C ALA A 281 -10.69 3.07 -24.92
N VAL A 282 -9.44 3.38 -24.54
CA VAL A 282 -9.06 3.66 -23.15
C VAL A 282 -9.64 5.00 -22.68
N ALA A 283 -10.38 4.98 -21.58
CA ALA A 283 -10.99 6.15 -20.96
C ALA A 283 -10.94 6.05 -19.43
N ARG A 284 -11.11 7.18 -18.72
CA ARG A 284 -11.24 7.14 -17.25
C ARG A 284 -12.50 6.35 -16.90
N ALA A 285 -12.38 5.41 -15.96
CA ALA A 285 -13.49 4.66 -15.39
C ALA A 285 -14.44 5.64 -14.68
N PRO A 286 -15.71 5.74 -15.10
CA PRO A 286 -16.66 6.67 -14.49
C PRO A 286 -16.80 6.47 -12.98
N GLY A 287 -16.96 7.55 -12.23
CA GLY A 287 -17.16 7.53 -10.78
C GLY A 287 -15.90 7.30 -9.94
N PHE A 288 -14.87 6.65 -10.48
CA PHE A 288 -13.60 6.49 -9.78
C PHE A 288 -12.91 7.84 -9.58
N VAL A 289 -12.66 8.19 -8.32
CA VAL A 289 -11.73 9.27 -7.97
C VAL A 289 -10.34 8.65 -7.87
N ASN A 290 -9.45 8.91 -8.82
CA ASN A 290 -8.08 8.43 -8.77
C ASN A 290 -7.16 9.30 -9.65
N SER A 291 -5.92 9.43 -9.20
CA SER A 291 -4.91 10.28 -9.83
C SER A 291 -3.64 9.48 -10.16
N ASN A 292 -2.47 10.04 -9.91
CA ASN A 292 -1.19 9.54 -10.41
C ASN A 292 -0.51 8.44 -9.58
N ALA A 293 -1.13 7.98 -8.48
CA ALA A 293 -0.52 7.06 -7.50
C ALA A 293 -0.84 5.57 -7.72
N LYS A 294 -1.24 5.20 -8.95
CA LYS A 294 -1.74 3.88 -9.38
C LYS A 294 -3.13 3.53 -8.86
N ILE A 295 -3.71 2.53 -9.50
CA ILE A 295 -4.84 1.72 -9.07
C ILE A 295 -4.43 0.27 -9.35
N TRP A 296 -4.80 -0.64 -8.45
CA TRP A 296 -4.61 -2.07 -8.60
C TRP A 296 -5.97 -2.74 -8.69
N GLY A 297 -6.18 -3.67 -9.62
CA GLY A 297 -7.39 -4.48 -9.71
C GLY A 297 -7.04 -5.96 -9.76
N GLN A 298 -7.84 -6.80 -9.11
CA GLN A 298 -7.71 -8.26 -9.19
C GLN A 298 -9.01 -8.99 -8.87
N ARG A 299 -9.09 -10.25 -9.27
CA ARG A 299 -10.07 -11.20 -8.78
C ARG A 299 -9.71 -11.69 -7.36
N THR A 300 -10.72 -11.97 -6.54
CA THR A 300 -10.58 -12.46 -5.16
C THR A 300 -10.88 -13.97 -5.06
N SER A 301 -10.46 -14.59 -3.95
CA SER A 301 -10.62 -16.03 -3.72
C SER A 301 -12.08 -16.49 -3.58
N ASP A 302 -13.00 -15.58 -3.23
CA ASP A 302 -14.45 -15.81 -3.22
C ASP A 302 -15.12 -15.55 -4.59
N GLY A 303 -14.33 -15.30 -5.64
CA GLY A 303 -14.79 -15.16 -7.02
C GLY A 303 -15.26 -13.77 -7.42
N ARG A 304 -15.22 -12.79 -6.50
CA ARG A 304 -15.50 -11.38 -6.74
C ARG A 304 -14.25 -10.64 -7.23
N TYR A 305 -14.31 -9.31 -7.27
CA TYR A 305 -13.22 -8.45 -7.71
C TYR A 305 -13.01 -7.32 -6.73
N VAL A 306 -11.76 -6.87 -6.62
CA VAL A 306 -11.40 -5.68 -5.87
C VAL A 306 -10.59 -4.71 -6.72
N THR A 307 -10.72 -3.43 -6.42
CA THR A 307 -9.71 -2.43 -6.74
C THR A 307 -9.16 -1.81 -5.47
N VAL A 308 -7.84 -1.67 -5.38
CA VAL A 308 -7.15 -0.97 -4.29
C VAL A 308 -6.44 0.26 -4.85
N TYR A 309 -6.67 1.44 -4.28
CA TYR A 309 -6.19 2.71 -4.83
C TYR A 309 -6.23 3.85 -3.82
N ASN A 310 -5.61 4.98 -4.17
CA ASN A 310 -5.86 6.24 -3.49
C ASN A 310 -7.12 6.89 -4.11
N PRO A 311 -8.24 6.99 -3.38
CA PRO A 311 -9.49 7.55 -3.89
C PRO A 311 -9.50 9.09 -3.88
N SER A 312 -8.38 9.71 -4.28
CA SER A 312 -8.07 11.13 -4.05
C SER A 312 -7.09 11.65 -5.10
N GLU A 313 -7.00 12.98 -5.23
CA GLU A 313 -5.90 13.66 -5.92
C GLU A 313 -4.61 13.67 -5.08
N TYR A 314 -4.75 13.51 -3.76
CA TYR A 314 -3.66 13.24 -2.83
C TYR A 314 -3.37 11.74 -2.75
N ARG A 315 -2.20 11.35 -2.24
CA ARG A 315 -1.82 9.93 -2.13
C ARG A 315 -2.22 9.32 -0.76
N TRP A 316 -3.36 9.74 -0.23
CA TRP A 316 -4.01 9.16 0.94
C TRP A 316 -5.54 9.29 0.83
N PRO A 317 -6.30 8.43 1.53
CA PRO A 317 -5.89 7.15 2.13
C PRO A 317 -5.52 6.11 1.06
N LEU A 318 -5.12 4.90 1.47
CA LEU A 318 -5.25 3.71 0.64
C LEU A 318 -6.59 3.02 0.94
N ALA A 319 -7.39 2.76 -0.08
CA ALA A 319 -8.74 2.24 0.03
C ALA A 319 -9.00 1.06 -0.91
N VAL A 320 -10.05 0.28 -0.62
CA VAL A 320 -10.52 -0.85 -1.40
C VAL A 320 -11.99 -0.69 -1.79
N SER A 321 -12.31 -1.04 -3.04
CA SER A 321 -13.67 -1.18 -3.56
C SER A 321 -13.88 -2.60 -4.06
N VAL A 322 -15.09 -3.12 -3.90
CA VAL A 322 -15.50 -4.49 -4.25
C VAL A 322 -16.53 -4.44 -5.38
N SER A 323 -16.44 -5.41 -6.29
CA SER A 323 -17.38 -5.64 -7.37
C SER A 323 -17.72 -7.13 -7.45
N ASP A 324 -18.98 -7.46 -7.69
CA ASP A 324 -19.42 -8.85 -7.88
C ASP A 324 -19.13 -9.36 -9.30
N ASP A 325 -19.07 -8.46 -10.29
CA ASP A 325 -18.95 -8.78 -11.72
C ASP A 325 -17.62 -8.34 -12.35
N GLY A 326 -16.83 -7.53 -11.65
CA GLY A 326 -15.57 -6.98 -12.14
C GLY A 326 -15.73 -5.72 -12.97
N LEU A 327 -16.94 -5.13 -13.02
CA LEU A 327 -17.23 -3.91 -13.78
C LEU A 327 -17.85 -2.83 -12.89
N ASP A 328 -18.86 -3.17 -12.10
CA ASP A 328 -19.56 -2.23 -11.21
C ASP A 328 -19.04 -2.33 -9.77
N TYR A 329 -18.31 -1.31 -9.33
CA TYR A 329 -17.77 -1.19 -7.97
C TYR A 329 -18.67 -0.31 -7.11
N ARG A 330 -19.12 -0.82 -5.96
CA ARG A 330 -20.26 -0.23 -5.21
C ARG A 330 -19.92 0.35 -3.84
N ASN A 331 -18.77 0.01 -3.27
CA ASN A 331 -18.35 0.46 -1.95
C ASN A 331 -16.94 1.07 -1.99
N LEU A 332 -16.54 1.73 -0.91
CA LEU A 332 -15.20 2.29 -0.73
C LEU A 332 -14.83 2.23 0.75
N LEU A 333 -13.87 1.37 1.09
CA LEU A 333 -13.48 1.03 2.45
C LEU A 333 -11.99 1.33 2.69
N LEU A 334 -11.62 1.64 3.93
CA LEU A 334 -10.25 1.98 4.31
C LEU A 334 -9.39 0.72 4.42
N VAL A 335 -8.21 0.75 3.79
CA VAL A 335 -7.12 -0.22 3.98
C VAL A 335 -6.06 0.38 4.89
N ASN A 336 -5.53 1.55 4.53
CA ASN A 336 -4.57 2.29 5.36
C ASN A 336 -4.93 3.78 5.38
N GLY A 337 -5.12 4.32 6.58
CA GLY A 337 -5.42 5.73 6.83
C GLY A 337 -4.34 6.47 7.61
N GLU A 338 -3.18 5.85 7.81
CA GLU A 338 -2.02 6.46 8.48
C GLU A 338 -1.10 7.07 7.44
N VAL A 339 -0.54 8.24 7.75
CA VAL A 339 0.52 8.87 6.97
C VAL A 339 1.68 9.17 7.92
N ALA A 340 2.73 8.34 7.85
CA ALA A 340 3.96 8.60 8.59
C ALA A 340 4.59 9.92 8.09
N PRO A 341 5.29 10.68 8.94
CA PRO A 341 6.11 11.79 8.48
C PRO A 341 7.18 11.29 7.51
N MET A 342 7.42 12.04 6.43
CA MET A 342 8.58 11.80 5.56
C MET A 342 9.83 12.23 6.32
N ARG A 343 10.72 11.29 6.67
CA ARG A 343 11.89 11.58 7.50
C ARG A 343 13.01 12.19 6.68
N TYR A 344 13.13 11.82 5.41
CA TYR A 344 14.19 12.26 4.53
C TYR A 344 13.62 12.94 3.29
N GLY A 345 14.01 14.18 3.05
CA GLY A 345 13.64 14.89 1.83
C GLY A 345 14.31 14.28 0.60
N GLY A 346 13.73 14.53 -0.57
CA GLY A 346 14.31 14.07 -1.83
C GLY A 346 13.42 14.32 -3.04
N ASN A 347 14.07 14.41 -4.21
CA ASN A 347 13.43 14.70 -5.50
C ASN A 347 12.17 13.84 -5.72
N TYR A 348 11.06 14.50 -6.03
CA TYR A 348 9.73 13.92 -6.27
C TYR A 348 9.21 12.95 -5.21
N LYS A 349 9.75 12.95 -3.98
CA LYS A 349 9.10 12.27 -2.86
C LYS A 349 7.84 13.04 -2.49
N SER A 350 6.78 12.30 -2.24
CA SER A 350 5.45 12.85 -1.98
C SER A 350 4.78 12.04 -0.90
N TYR A 351 3.94 12.66 -0.06
CA TYR A 351 3.38 12.00 1.12
C TYR A 351 2.36 10.90 0.83
N GLY A 352 2.22 9.97 1.77
CA GLY A 352 1.12 9.00 1.87
C GLY A 352 1.43 7.58 1.36
N PRO A 353 0.54 6.61 1.67
CA PRO A 353 0.61 5.25 1.15
C PRO A 353 0.24 5.23 -0.34
N GLN A 354 1.12 4.72 -1.19
CA GLN A 354 1.02 4.96 -2.63
C GLN A 354 1.70 3.88 -3.47
N TYR A 355 1.39 3.88 -4.77
CA TYR A 355 1.91 2.92 -5.76
C TYR A 355 1.55 1.48 -5.44
N VAL A 356 0.31 1.28 -5.00
CA VAL A 356 -0.23 -0.03 -4.69
C VAL A 356 -0.07 -1.00 -5.87
N ARG A 357 0.31 -2.24 -5.54
CA ARG A 357 0.42 -3.37 -6.45
C ARG A 357 0.10 -4.66 -5.71
N GLY A 358 -0.59 -5.60 -6.34
CA GLY A 358 -0.80 -6.95 -5.81
C GLY A 358 0.00 -7.99 -6.58
N ILE A 359 -0.50 -9.23 -6.53
CA ILE A 359 0.06 -10.36 -7.26
C ILE A 359 -0.69 -10.49 -8.59
N GLU A 360 0.03 -10.33 -9.71
CA GLU A 360 -0.54 -10.51 -11.05
C GLU A 360 -1.07 -11.93 -11.23
N GLU A 361 -2.13 -12.09 -12.03
CA GLU A 361 -2.60 -13.41 -12.42
C GLU A 361 -1.46 -14.22 -13.07
N GLY A 362 -1.32 -15.49 -12.67
CA GLY A 362 -0.19 -16.34 -13.05
C GLY A 362 1.02 -16.23 -12.12
N ASN A 363 1.20 -15.13 -11.38
CA ASN A 363 2.30 -14.95 -10.41
C ASN A 363 2.00 -15.54 -9.01
N GLY A 364 1.05 -16.48 -8.98
CA GLY A 364 0.71 -17.33 -7.83
C GLY A 364 -0.41 -16.81 -6.95
N THR A 365 -0.86 -17.67 -6.03
CA THR A 365 -2.00 -17.39 -5.15
C THR A 365 -1.64 -17.77 -3.72
N PRO A 366 -1.62 -16.81 -2.79
CA PRO A 366 -1.43 -17.08 -1.37
C PRO A 366 -2.44 -18.09 -0.82
N ALA A 367 -1.98 -19.04 -0.01
CA ALA A 367 -2.81 -20.15 0.48
C ALA A 367 -3.91 -19.73 1.48
N ASP A 368 -3.79 -18.54 2.08
CA ASP A 368 -4.78 -18.00 3.03
C ASP A 368 -6.00 -17.38 2.35
N GLY A 369 -5.99 -17.25 1.02
CA GLY A 369 -7.08 -16.68 0.23
C GLY A 369 -7.28 -15.18 0.43
N LYS A 370 -6.42 -14.49 1.19
CA LYS A 370 -6.51 -13.05 1.40
C LYS A 370 -6.03 -12.30 0.16
N VAL A 371 -6.48 -11.05 0.03
CA VAL A 371 -5.85 -10.11 -0.91
C VAL A 371 -4.60 -9.56 -0.24
N TRP A 372 -3.45 -9.74 -0.90
CA TRP A 372 -2.17 -9.19 -0.48
C TRP A 372 -1.74 -8.10 -1.46
N VAL A 373 -1.49 -6.90 -0.94
CA VAL A 373 -0.98 -5.78 -1.73
C VAL A 373 0.26 -5.20 -1.07
N THR A 374 1.17 -4.67 -1.88
CA THR A 374 2.33 -3.89 -1.45
C THR A 374 2.21 -2.45 -1.91
N TYR A 375 2.78 -1.53 -1.15
CA TYR A 375 2.83 -0.11 -1.44
C TYR A 375 4.04 0.51 -0.73
N SER A 376 4.40 1.73 -1.12
CA SER A 376 5.36 2.52 -0.35
C SER A 376 4.64 3.58 0.47
N MET A 377 5.19 3.96 1.61
CA MET A 377 4.82 5.16 2.35
C MET A 377 5.85 6.25 2.03
N ASN A 378 5.39 7.41 1.57
CA ASN A 378 6.22 8.59 1.25
C ASN A 378 7.33 8.38 0.19
N LYS A 379 7.30 7.27 -0.56
CA LYS A 379 8.43 6.77 -1.36
C LYS A 379 9.72 6.59 -0.52
N GLU A 380 9.55 6.19 0.74
CA GLU A 380 10.62 6.09 1.74
C GLU A 380 10.62 4.71 2.39
N ASP A 381 9.45 4.27 2.89
CA ASP A 381 9.28 2.98 3.54
C ASP A 381 8.46 2.04 2.65
N ILE A 382 8.71 0.73 2.76
CA ILE A 382 7.97 -0.29 2.01
C ILE A 382 7.06 -1.05 2.97
N TRP A 383 5.84 -1.28 2.51
CA TRP A 383 4.76 -1.86 3.27
C TRP A 383 4.04 -2.95 2.48
N VAL A 384 3.39 -3.84 3.22
CA VAL A 384 2.37 -4.75 2.70
C VAL A 384 1.08 -4.57 3.51
N ALA A 385 -0.05 -4.90 2.88
CA ALA A 385 -1.30 -5.09 3.56
C ALA A 385 -1.93 -6.44 3.20
N SER A 386 -2.40 -7.15 4.22
CA SER A 386 -3.32 -8.28 4.05
C SER A 386 -4.75 -7.81 4.28
N ILE A 387 -5.64 -8.15 3.36
CA ILE A 387 -7.05 -7.79 3.38
C ILE A 387 -7.85 -9.11 3.35
N PRO A 388 -8.60 -9.43 4.42
CA PRO A 388 -9.43 -10.63 4.45
C PRO A 388 -10.45 -10.67 3.32
N VAL A 389 -10.73 -11.87 2.84
CA VAL A 389 -11.78 -12.17 1.85
C VAL A 389 -12.77 -13.13 2.51
N PRO A 390 -14.09 -12.84 2.49
CA PRO A 390 -14.74 -11.70 1.85
C PRO A 390 -14.42 -10.36 2.51
N VAL A 391 -14.27 -9.31 1.69
CA VAL A 391 -14.04 -7.94 2.18
C VAL A 391 -15.35 -7.40 2.77
N THR A 392 -15.37 -7.12 4.06
CA THR A 392 -16.56 -6.66 4.79
C THR A 392 -16.22 -5.53 5.77
N THR A 393 -17.26 -4.90 6.31
CA THR A 393 -17.20 -3.99 7.46
C THR A 393 -17.88 -4.56 8.70
N ASP A 394 -18.28 -5.82 8.65
CA ASP A 394 -18.98 -6.47 9.75
C ASP A 394 -18.06 -6.64 10.96
N ALA A 395 -18.65 -6.61 12.15
CA ALA A 395 -17.94 -6.88 13.38
C ALA A 395 -17.39 -8.31 13.37
N SER A 396 -16.15 -8.49 13.84
CA SER A 396 -15.54 -9.82 13.94
C SER A 396 -14.52 -9.90 15.06
N ASP A 397 -14.05 -11.13 15.33
CA ASP A 397 -12.96 -11.39 16.26
C ASP A 397 -11.56 -11.07 15.69
N GLU A 398 -11.46 -10.66 14.43
CA GLU A 398 -10.23 -10.16 13.84
C GLU A 398 -9.88 -8.75 14.33
N TRP A 399 -8.60 -8.41 14.27
CA TRP A 399 -8.09 -7.06 14.54
C TRP A 399 -7.64 -6.41 13.26
N ASN A 400 -7.90 -5.11 13.14
CA ASN A 400 -7.16 -4.29 12.20
C ASN A 400 -5.84 -3.87 12.87
N THR A 401 -4.72 -3.96 12.18
CA THR A 401 -3.42 -3.53 12.71
C THR A 401 -2.69 -2.59 11.77
N TYR A 402 -1.90 -1.70 12.35
CA TYR A 402 -0.86 -0.91 11.71
C TYR A 402 0.42 -1.11 12.53
N SER A 403 1.38 -1.81 11.93
CA SER A 403 2.55 -2.36 12.61
C SER A 403 3.84 -1.92 11.92
N PRO A 404 4.36 -0.72 12.24
CA PRO A 404 5.72 -0.32 11.90
C PRO A 404 6.78 -1.28 12.46
N LEU A 405 7.95 -1.40 11.82
CA LEU A 405 9.04 -2.26 12.28
C LEU A 405 9.57 -1.84 13.66
N TRP A 406 9.54 -0.54 13.96
CA TRP A 406 9.95 0.03 15.23
C TRP A 406 8.80 0.34 16.18
N ALA A 407 7.56 0.04 15.77
CA ALA A 407 6.40 0.09 16.64
C ALA A 407 5.46 -1.10 16.39
N PRO A 408 5.92 -2.34 16.64
CA PRO A 408 5.20 -3.52 16.20
C PRO A 408 3.93 -3.78 17.03
N VAL A 409 2.92 -4.33 16.36
CA VAL A 409 1.73 -4.92 16.98
C VAL A 409 1.89 -6.44 16.95
N THR A 410 1.67 -7.10 18.09
CA THR A 410 1.72 -8.56 18.18
C THR A 410 0.45 -9.09 18.83
N ILE A 411 -0.17 -10.10 18.20
CA ILE A 411 -1.37 -10.77 18.71
C ILE A 411 -0.97 -12.21 19.06
N LYS A 412 -1.16 -12.62 20.32
CA LYS A 412 -0.91 -13.99 20.80
C LYS A 412 -2.08 -14.45 21.64
N GLY A 413 -2.91 -15.33 21.09
CA GLY A 413 -4.18 -15.71 21.73
C GLY A 413 -5.07 -14.48 21.91
N ASP A 414 -5.50 -14.22 23.14
CA ASP A 414 -6.31 -13.05 23.49
C ASP A 414 -5.48 -11.80 23.87
N GLN A 415 -4.14 -11.92 23.87
CA GLN A 415 -3.25 -10.82 24.22
C GLN A 415 -2.80 -10.04 22.98
N LEU A 416 -3.12 -8.76 22.99
CA LEU A 416 -2.62 -7.75 22.07
C LEU A 416 -1.46 -6.99 22.75
N THR A 417 -0.30 -6.93 22.10
CA THR A 417 0.87 -6.19 22.58
C THR A 417 1.24 -5.10 21.58
N LEU A 418 1.30 -3.85 22.05
CA LEU A 418 1.80 -2.72 21.28
C LEU A 418 3.15 -2.31 21.89
N ALA A 419 4.21 -2.44 21.11
CA ALA A 419 5.55 -1.95 21.48
C ALA A 419 5.90 -0.76 20.60
N ASP A 420 6.60 0.24 21.13
CA ASP A 420 6.93 1.45 20.41
C ASP A 420 8.27 2.04 20.84
N LYS A 421 9.18 2.16 19.87
CA LYS A 421 10.43 2.89 19.99
C LYS A 421 10.65 3.84 18.80
N ASP A 422 9.63 4.09 17.99
CA ASP A 422 9.72 4.93 16.79
C ASP A 422 9.31 6.38 17.10
N PRO A 423 10.23 7.36 17.07
CA PRO A 423 9.85 8.76 17.29
C PRO A 423 8.95 9.33 16.20
N PHE A 424 8.90 8.67 15.04
CA PHE A 424 8.18 9.13 13.85
C PHE A 424 7.00 8.25 13.49
N ASP A 425 6.80 7.12 14.17
CA ASP A 425 5.64 6.27 13.95
C ASP A 425 4.94 5.83 15.25
N TYR A 426 3.91 4.99 15.16
CA TYR A 426 3.27 4.36 16.32
C TYR A 426 2.65 3.00 15.96
N ALA A 427 2.51 2.15 16.97
CA ALA A 427 1.70 0.95 16.89
C ALA A 427 0.22 1.36 16.97
N LYS A 428 -0.64 0.74 16.15
CA LYS A 428 -2.10 0.92 16.26
C LYS A 428 -2.83 -0.39 16.00
N ALA A 429 -3.83 -0.67 16.83
CA ALA A 429 -4.76 -1.78 16.65
C ALA A 429 -6.20 -1.27 16.79
N GLU A 430 -7.09 -1.71 15.91
CA GLU A 430 -8.51 -1.34 15.94
C GLU A 430 -9.40 -2.57 15.90
N LYS A 431 -10.49 -2.52 16.66
CA LYS A 431 -11.56 -3.51 16.65
C LYS A 431 -12.80 -2.92 16.02
N VAL A 432 -13.26 -3.50 14.91
CA VAL A 432 -14.56 -3.17 14.32
C VAL A 432 -15.66 -3.86 15.13
N ILE A 433 -16.68 -3.10 15.53
CA ILE A 433 -17.82 -3.58 16.30
C ILE A 433 -19.13 -3.16 15.64
N THR A 434 -20.23 -3.81 16.01
CA THR A 434 -21.56 -3.37 15.61
C THR A 434 -21.82 -1.98 16.19
N PRO A 435 -22.19 -0.98 15.38
CA PRO A 435 -22.44 0.38 15.86
C PRO A 435 -23.43 0.41 17.03
N ALA A 436 -23.06 1.04 18.13
CA ALA A 436 -23.87 1.13 19.33
C ALA A 436 -23.89 2.54 19.93
N SER A 437 -25.08 3.06 20.23
CA SER A 437 -25.27 4.36 20.87
C SER A 437 -25.20 4.28 22.40
N GLN A 438 -25.54 3.11 22.96
CA GLN A 438 -25.35 2.75 24.37
C GLN A 438 -24.49 1.50 24.44
N LEU A 439 -23.32 1.61 25.07
CA LEU A 439 -22.27 0.61 24.98
C LEU A 439 -21.53 0.50 26.31
N GLU A 440 -21.29 -0.74 26.72
CA GLU A 440 -20.25 -1.06 27.68
C GLU A 440 -19.04 -1.66 26.94
N VAL A 441 -17.85 -1.13 27.22
CA VAL A 441 -16.58 -1.70 26.75
C VAL A 441 -15.73 -2.01 27.97
N SER A 442 -15.16 -3.21 28.04
CA SER A 442 -14.20 -3.58 29.08
C SER A 442 -12.97 -4.23 28.49
N PHE A 443 -11.81 -4.00 29.12
CA PHE A 443 -10.54 -4.60 28.77
C PHE A 443 -9.58 -4.54 29.95
N THR A 444 -8.56 -5.39 29.92
CA THR A 444 -7.44 -5.34 30.86
C THR A 444 -6.24 -4.72 30.15
N VAL A 445 -5.52 -3.83 30.83
CA VAL A 445 -4.26 -3.26 30.33
C VAL A 445 -3.16 -3.33 31.38
N THR A 446 -1.96 -3.70 30.93
CA THR A 446 -0.73 -3.75 31.72
C THR A 446 0.35 -2.93 31.00
N PRO A 447 0.58 -1.67 31.41
CA PRO A 447 1.73 -0.89 30.97
C PRO A 447 3.04 -1.47 31.52
N LYS A 448 4.10 -1.57 30.73
CA LYS A 448 5.43 -2.07 31.17
C LYS A 448 6.38 -0.97 31.64
N GLN A 449 5.91 0.26 31.60
CA GLN A 449 6.60 1.48 31.99
C GLN A 449 5.54 2.48 32.47
N HIS A 450 5.97 3.59 33.06
CA HIS A 450 5.07 4.68 33.49
C HIS A 450 5.69 6.08 33.34
N ASN A 451 6.88 6.18 32.77
CA ASN A 451 7.70 7.39 32.70
C ASN A 451 8.10 7.80 31.27
N HIS A 452 7.69 7.03 30.25
CA HIS A 452 7.95 7.31 28.84
C HIS A 452 6.87 6.67 27.94
N GLY A 453 6.76 7.18 26.71
CA GLY A 453 5.74 6.76 25.75
C GLY A 453 4.31 7.11 26.18
N GLN A 454 3.33 6.69 25.38
CA GLN A 454 1.91 6.80 25.74
C GLN A 454 1.10 5.65 25.15
N LEU A 455 -0.10 5.42 25.69
CA LEU A 455 -1.13 4.60 25.06
C LEU A 455 -2.45 5.37 25.08
N GLN A 456 -3.01 5.59 23.90
CA GLN A 456 -4.34 6.13 23.70
C GLN A 456 -5.33 4.98 23.48
N PHE A 457 -6.41 4.97 24.24
CA PHE A 457 -7.61 4.16 24.00
C PHE A 457 -8.72 5.08 23.52
N GLU A 458 -9.36 4.76 22.39
CA GLU A 458 -10.43 5.57 21.81
C GLU A 458 -11.67 4.78 21.46
N LEU A 459 -12.82 5.43 21.60
CA LEU A 459 -14.09 5.00 21.04
C LEU A 459 -14.45 5.91 19.88
N VAL A 460 -14.60 5.28 18.71
CA VAL A 460 -14.57 5.95 17.41
C VAL A 460 -15.82 5.60 16.61
N ASP A 461 -16.35 6.55 15.86
CA ASP A 461 -17.50 6.33 14.98
C ASP A 461 -17.13 5.59 13.67
N LYS A 462 -18.14 5.35 12.83
CA LYS A 462 -17.92 4.70 11.52
C LYS A 462 -17.00 5.49 10.58
N LYS A 463 -16.94 6.82 10.73
CA LYS A 463 -16.13 7.73 9.91
C LYS A 463 -14.72 7.94 10.46
N GLY A 464 -14.37 7.38 11.61
CA GLY A 464 -13.03 7.53 12.19
C GLY A 464 -12.90 8.71 13.15
N ILE A 465 -14.01 9.33 13.56
CA ILE A 465 -14.00 10.42 14.52
C ILE A 465 -13.99 9.87 15.95
N PRO A 466 -12.96 10.15 16.76
CA PRO A 466 -12.92 9.74 18.15
C PRO A 466 -13.83 10.63 19.01
N GLY A 467 -14.78 10.02 19.73
CA GLY A 467 -15.64 10.73 20.68
C GLY A 467 -15.09 10.73 22.11
N ILE A 468 -14.40 9.65 22.49
CA ILE A 468 -13.83 9.43 23.83
C ILE A 468 -12.37 8.99 23.66
N ARG A 469 -11.47 9.55 24.48
CA ARG A 469 -10.04 9.19 24.51
C ARG A 469 -9.53 9.12 25.95
N LEU A 470 -9.01 7.97 26.34
CA LEU A 470 -8.22 7.77 27.56
C LEU A 470 -6.74 7.66 27.19
N ILE A 471 -5.84 8.16 28.05
CA ILE A 471 -4.40 8.22 27.78
C ILE A 471 -3.64 7.75 29.02
N PHE A 472 -2.87 6.67 28.88
CA PHE A 472 -1.76 6.35 29.77
C PHE A 472 -0.57 7.16 29.28
N ASP A 473 -0.16 8.17 30.04
CA ASP A 473 0.80 9.18 29.59
C ASP A 473 2.17 9.04 30.28
N ALA A 474 3.21 9.64 29.72
CA ALA A 474 4.58 9.57 30.20
C ALA A 474 4.79 10.20 31.60
N ASP A 475 3.83 11.00 32.09
CA ASP A 475 3.85 11.59 33.44
C ASP A 475 3.20 10.70 34.52
N SER A 476 3.06 9.41 34.22
CA SER A 476 2.47 8.37 35.08
C SER A 476 1.00 8.62 35.42
N THR A 477 0.28 9.40 34.62
CA THR A 477 -1.14 9.71 34.83
C THR A 477 -2.00 9.03 33.78
N LEU A 478 -3.11 8.44 34.23
CA LEU A 478 -4.22 8.06 33.38
C LEU A 478 -5.19 9.24 33.27
N LYS A 479 -5.37 9.74 32.05
CA LYS A 479 -6.10 10.98 31.75
C LYS A 479 -7.22 10.73 30.75
N ALA A 480 -8.20 11.62 30.71
CA ALA A 480 -9.24 11.65 29.68
C ALA A 480 -9.25 12.99 28.94
N LYS A 481 -9.45 12.95 27.62
CA LYS A 481 -9.66 14.16 26.80
C LYS A 481 -11.04 14.75 27.10
N ALA A 482 -11.12 16.07 27.35
CA ALA A 482 -12.34 16.77 27.72
C ALA A 482 -12.49 18.12 26.96
N GLY A 483 -12.32 18.08 25.63
CA GLY A 483 -12.23 19.27 24.79
C GLY A 483 -10.78 19.77 24.74
N ALA A 484 -10.53 21.06 24.92
CA ALA A 484 -9.17 21.61 24.93
C ALA A 484 -8.31 21.13 26.12
N ARG A 485 -8.94 20.73 27.24
CA ARG A 485 -8.27 20.30 28.48
C ARG A 485 -8.30 18.78 28.63
N TYR A 486 -7.51 18.31 29.62
CA TYR A 486 -7.50 16.93 30.09
C TYR A 486 -8.04 16.84 31.52
N LYS A 487 -8.74 15.75 31.83
CA LYS A 487 -9.11 15.37 33.19
C LYS A 487 -8.14 14.30 33.66
N ASN A 488 -7.31 14.64 34.64
CA ASN A 488 -6.39 13.72 35.30
C ASN A 488 -7.15 13.06 36.46
N PHE A 489 -7.33 11.75 36.45
CA PHE A 489 -8.18 11.08 37.45
C PHE A 489 -7.50 9.93 38.20
N MET A 490 -6.33 9.47 37.76
CA MET A 490 -5.59 8.40 38.41
C MET A 490 -4.10 8.46 38.05
N LYS A 491 -3.23 8.04 38.99
CA LYS A 491 -1.83 7.68 38.68
C LYS A 491 -1.75 6.19 38.38
N TYR A 492 -0.89 5.80 37.44
CA TYR A 492 -0.63 4.42 37.11
C TYR A 492 0.86 4.07 37.31
N ALA A 493 1.15 2.79 37.48
CA ALA A 493 2.49 2.26 37.68
C ALA A 493 2.80 1.19 36.63
N ALA A 494 4.09 0.99 36.37
CA ALA A 494 4.56 -0.11 35.53
C ALA A 494 4.18 -1.47 36.14
N ASP A 495 3.94 -2.45 35.28
CA ASP A 495 3.58 -3.84 35.58
C ASP A 495 2.31 -4.03 36.42
N SER A 496 1.59 -2.94 36.69
CA SER A 496 0.29 -2.99 37.35
C SER A 496 -0.80 -3.34 36.34
N VAL A 497 -1.72 -4.19 36.76
CA VAL A 497 -2.87 -4.64 35.97
C VAL A 497 -4.05 -3.70 36.22
N TYR A 498 -4.63 -3.15 35.17
CA TYR A 498 -5.81 -2.29 35.23
C TYR A 498 -6.96 -2.92 34.48
N HIS A 499 -8.04 -3.25 35.19
CA HIS A 499 -9.32 -3.64 34.60
C HIS A 499 -10.14 -2.38 34.34
N ILE A 500 -10.23 -2.01 33.07
CA ILE A 500 -10.92 -0.82 32.59
C ILE A 500 -12.32 -1.22 32.11
N ARG A 501 -13.34 -0.48 32.54
CA ARG A 501 -14.70 -0.56 31.97
C ARG A 501 -15.21 0.84 31.70
N LEU A 502 -15.75 1.07 30.50
CA LEU A 502 -16.45 2.29 30.13
C LEU A 502 -17.91 1.95 29.87
N THR A 503 -18.80 2.72 30.48
CA THR A 503 -20.23 2.75 30.14
C THR A 503 -20.50 4.05 29.40
N VAL A 504 -21.04 3.97 28.19
CA VAL A 504 -21.14 5.08 27.25
C VAL A 504 -22.58 5.25 26.78
N ASN A 505 -23.05 6.50 26.74
CA ASN A 505 -24.29 6.89 26.09
C ASN A 505 -24.02 8.10 25.18
N THR A 506 -24.06 7.86 23.88
CA THR A 506 -23.80 8.88 22.85
C THR A 506 -24.93 9.91 22.75
N SER A 507 -26.18 9.51 23.01
CA SER A 507 -27.36 10.38 22.94
C SER A 507 -27.32 11.51 23.98
N ASN A 508 -26.82 11.24 25.19
CA ASN A 508 -26.58 12.27 26.21
C ASN A 508 -25.11 12.69 26.33
N ARG A 509 -24.23 12.08 25.51
CA ARG A 509 -22.79 12.29 25.44
C ARG A 509 -21.99 11.95 26.70
N PHE A 510 -22.57 11.29 27.68
CA PHE A 510 -21.84 10.91 28.90
C PHE A 510 -21.16 9.56 28.76
N TYR A 511 -20.03 9.45 29.44
CA TYR A 511 -19.43 8.16 29.76
C TYR A 511 -18.90 8.16 31.19
N THR A 512 -18.86 6.95 31.77
CA THR A 512 -18.28 6.69 33.08
C THR A 512 -17.14 5.70 32.92
N VAL A 513 -15.99 6.01 33.54
CA VAL A 513 -14.81 5.14 33.59
C VAL A 513 -14.76 4.47 34.95
N ASN A 514 -14.73 3.14 34.93
CA ASN A 514 -14.46 2.30 36.07
C ASN A 514 -13.06 1.69 35.93
N VAL A 515 -12.28 1.73 37.01
CA VAL A 515 -10.98 1.08 37.10
C VAL A 515 -10.97 0.19 38.33
N ASN A 516 -10.67 -1.10 38.14
CA ASN A 516 -10.58 -2.11 39.21
C ASN A 516 -11.84 -2.14 40.12
N GLY A 517 -13.02 -2.01 39.51
CA GLY A 517 -14.30 -2.08 40.22
C GLY A 517 -14.82 -0.74 40.75
N LYS A 518 -14.05 0.35 40.70
CA LYS A 518 -14.46 1.67 41.19
C LYS A 518 -14.66 2.67 40.06
N ASP A 519 -15.78 3.40 40.07
CA ASP A 519 -16.00 4.52 39.16
C ASP A 519 -15.08 5.69 39.56
N VAL A 520 -14.20 6.09 38.65
CA VAL A 520 -13.15 7.09 38.88
C VAL A 520 -13.37 8.38 38.09
N LEU A 521 -14.22 8.34 37.05
CA LEU A 521 -14.53 9.51 36.24
C LEU A 521 -15.93 9.37 35.63
N THR A 522 -16.73 10.44 35.68
CA THR A 522 -17.87 10.64 34.77
C THR A 522 -17.62 11.92 33.97
N SER A 523 -17.77 11.86 32.65
CA SER A 523 -17.44 12.98 31.78
C SER A 523 -18.28 13.00 30.50
N LEU A 524 -18.28 14.15 29.84
CA LEU A 524 -18.80 14.31 28.49
C LEU A 524 -17.75 13.86 27.46
N SER A 525 -18.21 13.27 26.36
CA SER A 525 -17.42 13.03 25.15
C SER A 525 -16.87 14.35 24.63
N PHE A 526 -15.58 14.36 24.22
CA PHE A 526 -14.93 15.58 23.77
C PHE A 526 -15.37 15.99 22.36
N ALA A 527 -15.79 15.02 21.55
CA ALA A 527 -16.48 15.22 20.29
C ALA A 527 -17.81 14.45 20.31
N PRO A 528 -18.88 14.98 19.70
CA PRO A 528 -20.11 14.23 19.52
C PRO A 528 -19.91 13.15 18.45
N ILE A 529 -20.42 11.95 18.72
CA ILE A 529 -20.51 10.84 17.76
C ILE A 529 -21.91 10.24 17.87
N ASP A 530 -22.46 9.74 16.77
CA ASP A 530 -23.80 9.14 16.74
C ASP A 530 -23.83 7.74 17.38
N ALA A 531 -22.83 6.93 17.06
CA ALA A 531 -22.64 5.60 17.61
C ALA A 531 -21.15 5.24 17.62
N VAL A 532 -20.74 4.44 18.60
CA VAL A 532 -19.40 3.83 18.61
C VAL A 532 -19.41 2.65 17.65
N ALA A 533 -18.52 2.64 16.67
CA ALA A 533 -18.36 1.56 15.69
C ALA A 533 -16.97 0.92 15.73
N ARG A 534 -16.00 1.57 16.39
CA ARG A 534 -14.63 1.06 16.54
C ARG A 534 -14.04 1.36 17.90
N ILE A 535 -13.17 0.46 18.34
CA ILE A 535 -12.32 0.60 19.53
C ILE A 535 -10.87 0.64 19.07
N VAL A 536 -10.12 1.66 19.44
CA VAL A 536 -8.74 1.88 18.97
C VAL A 536 -7.77 1.92 20.12
N PHE A 537 -6.64 1.23 19.98
CA PHE A 537 -5.45 1.34 20.82
C PHE A 537 -4.29 1.88 19.96
N ARG A 538 -3.59 2.92 20.42
CA ARG A 538 -2.49 3.54 19.68
C ARG A 538 -1.39 4.06 20.62
N THR A 539 -0.11 3.87 20.29
CA THR A 539 1.01 4.28 21.15
C THR A 539 1.51 5.71 20.92
N GLY A 540 0.83 6.48 20.07
CA GLY A 540 1.18 7.85 19.73
C GLY A 540 -0.04 8.74 19.49
N GLU A 541 0.22 10.04 19.33
CA GLU A 541 -0.82 11.01 18.99
C GLU A 541 -1.25 10.87 17.52
N PRO A 542 -2.54 11.09 17.19
CA PRO A 542 -2.96 11.18 15.79
C PRO A 542 -2.17 12.28 15.07
N ARG A 543 -1.80 12.02 13.82
CA ARG A 543 -1.14 13.01 12.97
C ARG A 543 -2.18 13.80 12.17
N HIS A 544 -1.89 15.07 12.00
CA HIS A 544 -2.66 15.99 11.14
C HIS A 544 -1.84 16.48 9.93
N PHE A 545 -0.51 16.50 10.06
CA PHE A 545 0.39 16.77 8.94
C PHE A 545 0.72 15.46 8.20
N PRO A 546 0.79 15.44 6.86
CA PRO A 546 0.49 16.55 5.94
C PRO A 546 -1.02 16.81 5.84
N ASP A 547 -1.40 18.01 5.43
CA ASP A 547 -2.78 18.38 5.10
C ASP A 547 -2.91 18.72 3.61
N ALA A 548 -4.13 19.10 3.18
CA ALA A 548 -4.42 19.42 1.79
C ALA A 548 -3.63 20.64 1.25
N ASP A 549 -3.17 21.53 2.15
CA ASP A 549 -2.43 22.75 1.82
C ASP A 549 -0.91 22.57 1.94
N THR A 550 -0.45 21.39 2.36
CA THR A 550 0.96 21.08 2.49
C THR A 550 1.64 21.05 1.11
N PRO A 551 2.81 21.70 0.94
CA PRO A 551 3.57 21.65 -0.32
C PRO A 551 3.89 20.23 -0.77
N ALA A 552 3.85 20.00 -2.08
CA ALA A 552 4.05 18.66 -2.65
C ALA A 552 5.49 18.15 -2.52
N ASP A 553 6.47 19.03 -2.70
CA ASP A 553 7.89 18.70 -2.73
C ASP A 553 8.56 19.05 -1.40
N VAL A 554 9.30 18.09 -0.84
CA VAL A 554 10.09 18.27 0.38
C VAL A 554 11.52 17.79 0.16
N ASP A 555 12.44 18.75 0.14
CA ASP A 555 13.87 18.50 -0.08
C ASP A 555 14.68 18.49 1.22
N THR A 556 14.05 18.77 2.37
CA THR A 556 14.70 18.82 3.68
C THR A 556 14.34 17.60 4.52
N ASP A 557 15.35 17.03 5.17
CA ASP A 557 15.16 15.99 6.19
C ASP A 557 14.49 16.58 7.45
N LEU A 558 13.72 15.74 8.15
CA LEU A 558 13.31 16.05 9.52
C LEU A 558 14.54 16.02 10.45
N PRO A 559 14.60 16.90 11.47
CA PRO A 559 15.64 16.83 12.49
C PRO A 559 15.73 15.43 13.10
N ASP A 560 16.94 14.89 13.17
CA ASP A 560 17.24 13.56 13.69
C ASP A 560 16.40 12.43 13.08
N GLY A 561 16.16 12.41 11.76
CA GLY A 561 15.38 11.36 11.08
C GLY A 561 15.80 9.90 11.33
N ASN A 562 17.04 9.68 11.82
CA ASN A 562 17.56 8.37 12.23
C ASN A 562 17.25 8.00 13.70
N ARG A 563 16.65 8.90 14.48
CA ARG A 563 16.48 8.75 15.93
C ARG A 563 15.64 7.52 16.26
N VAL A 564 16.06 6.84 17.32
CA VAL A 564 15.30 5.79 18.01
C VAL A 564 14.99 6.30 19.41
N ALA A 565 13.83 5.96 19.95
CA ALA A 565 13.59 6.20 21.37
C ALA A 565 14.59 5.37 22.21
N PRO A 566 15.17 5.94 23.28
CA PRO A 566 16.15 5.23 24.11
C PRO A 566 15.54 4.04 24.85
N GLU A 567 14.25 4.14 25.19
CA GLU A 567 13.48 3.10 25.85
C GLU A 567 12.26 2.74 24.98
N THR A 568 11.90 1.45 24.95
CA THR A 568 10.73 0.97 24.22
C THR A 568 9.53 0.97 25.15
N ALA A 569 8.47 1.72 24.79
CA ALA A 569 7.21 1.67 25.50
C ALA A 569 6.43 0.41 25.10
N ILE A 570 5.94 -0.35 26.07
CA ILE A 570 5.18 -1.59 25.83
C ILE A 570 3.87 -1.57 26.61
N TYR A 571 2.78 -1.89 25.93
CA TYR A 571 1.45 -2.03 26.52
C TYR A 571 0.84 -3.36 26.12
N GLN A 572 0.36 -4.11 27.11
CA GLN A 572 -0.33 -5.38 26.90
C GLN A 572 -1.80 -5.20 27.20
N ILE A 573 -2.66 -5.55 26.24
CA ILE A 573 -4.12 -5.49 26.33
C ILE A 573 -4.69 -6.90 26.20
N GLN A 574 -5.67 -7.23 27.05
CA GLN A 574 -6.31 -8.54 27.08
C GLN A 574 -7.81 -8.39 27.37
N SER A 575 -8.56 -9.47 27.15
CA SER A 575 -9.95 -9.59 27.59
C SER A 575 -10.86 -8.45 27.11
N LEU A 576 -10.65 -7.95 25.89
CA LEU A 576 -11.54 -6.94 25.30
C LEU A 576 -12.94 -7.54 25.13
N LYS A 577 -13.95 -6.88 25.68
CA LYS A 577 -15.37 -7.25 25.59
C LYS A 577 -16.21 -6.03 25.32
N THR A 578 -17.28 -6.24 24.55
CA THR A 578 -18.31 -5.22 24.31
C THR A 578 -19.68 -5.77 24.62
N LYS A 579 -20.57 -4.91 25.11
CA LYS A 579 -21.97 -5.23 25.39
C LYS A 579 -22.84 -4.01 25.08
N VAL A 580 -23.79 -4.17 24.16
CA VAL A 580 -24.84 -3.16 23.92
C VAL A 580 -25.77 -3.12 25.13
N LEU A 581 -26.12 -1.91 25.58
CA LEU A 581 -26.92 -1.67 26.79
C LEU A 581 -28.38 -1.37 26.50
#